data_AF-A0A3A4B458-F1
#
_entry.id   AF-A0A3A4B458-F1
#
_cell.length_a   1.000
_cell.length_b   1.000
_cell.length_c   1.000
_cell.angle_alpha   90.00
_cell.angle_beta   90.00
_cell.angle_gamma   90.00
#
_symmetry.space_group_name_H-M   'P 1'
#
loop_
_entity.id
_entity.type
_entity.pdbx_description
1 polymer ?
#
loop_
_entity_poly.entity_id
_entity_poly.type
_entity_poly.pdbx_seq_one_letter_code
_entity_poly.pdbx_strand_id
1 'polypeptide(L)'
;MPEHRTAAVLRGPVSALAAALVALAVAVAFVALSSRPASGTAARAAGAAVPDPVIIIPGMTGDTSYMSTMRTNFVNAGWPADRAVTWTDSTKMTGDLTRAGQEIGQKVDQVLSRTGARKVILVTWSASTLAARSYLKHVPGAQAKVSHYFSMAGPHHGTTTASACQNTYTSCRQFAVGSAWLRDLNAGTEVPGSPAVRYTTLRSTCDTNVSPSVSAELAGADNRLAPTCVNHFQFPTDTGVFNLIRQIIGSGGGTPGPTPTSTAPPPYSEKVSATAVDHYLAGRVDVNGYLTLGARYGYVEAFPLYRCAAAWTDKPDCSPL
;
A
#
# COMPACT_ATOMS: atom_id res chain seq x y z
N MET A 1 -57.19 -10.13 -93.77
CA MET A 1 -57.19 -11.56 -94.15
C MET A 1 -55.89 -12.19 -93.63
N PRO A 2 -55.94 -13.46 -93.22
CA PRO A 2 -55.74 -13.85 -91.82
C PRO A 2 -54.33 -14.34 -91.46
N GLU A 3 -54.12 -14.46 -90.15
CA GLU A 3 -53.33 -15.47 -89.43
C GLU A 3 -51.98 -15.91 -90.01
N HIS A 4 -50.92 -15.80 -89.20
CA HIS A 4 -50.21 -17.01 -88.75
C HIS A 4 -49.13 -16.75 -87.68
N ARG A 5 -49.14 -17.68 -86.70
CA ARG A 5 -47.99 -18.35 -86.07
C ARG A 5 -47.28 -17.67 -84.89
N THR A 6 -47.74 -18.10 -83.72
CA THR A 6 -47.01 -18.72 -82.60
C THR A 6 -45.48 -18.84 -82.63
N ALA A 7 -44.96 -18.70 -81.39
CA ALA A 7 -43.64 -19.01 -80.83
C ALA A 7 -42.61 -17.87 -80.94
N ALA A 8 -41.89 -17.47 -79.89
CA ALA A 8 -41.84 -17.88 -78.49
C ALA A 8 -40.99 -16.83 -77.72
N VAL A 9 -40.83 -17.09 -76.42
CA VAL A 9 -39.58 -16.90 -75.64
C VAL A 9 -39.57 -15.78 -74.58
N LEU A 10 -39.37 -16.30 -73.35
CA LEU A 10 -38.66 -15.78 -72.15
C LEU A 10 -39.25 -14.65 -71.29
N ARG A 11 -39.61 -15.12 -70.08
CA ARG A 11 -39.32 -14.59 -68.73
C ARG A 11 -39.88 -13.21 -68.39
N GLY A 12 -41.02 -13.25 -67.68
CA GLY A 12 -41.55 -12.14 -66.89
C GLY A 12 -41.44 -12.40 -65.37
N PRO A 13 -41.41 -11.33 -64.56
CA PRO A 13 -40.82 -11.32 -63.23
C PRO A 13 -41.85 -11.16 -62.10
N VAL A 14 -41.35 -11.27 -60.87
CA VAL A 14 -41.99 -10.93 -59.60
C VAL A 14 -42.71 -9.57 -59.72
N SER A 15 -44.02 -9.57 -59.52
CA SER A 15 -44.91 -8.39 -59.41
C SER A 15 -45.54 -8.46 -58.00
N ALA A 16 -45.85 -7.39 -57.27
CA ALA A 16 -46.33 -6.07 -57.65
C ALA A 16 -45.94 -5.08 -56.52
N LEU A 17 -45.39 -3.89 -56.83
CA LEU A 17 -46.08 -2.62 -57.10
C LEU A 17 -46.96 -2.12 -55.94
N ALA A 18 -46.68 -1.00 -55.26
CA ALA A 18 -46.49 0.40 -55.68
C ALA A 18 -47.75 1.26 -55.44
N ALA A 19 -47.59 2.33 -54.64
CA ALA A 19 -47.85 3.74 -55.02
C ALA A 19 -49.28 4.20 -54.66
N ALA A 20 -49.62 5.47 -54.41
CA ALA A 20 -48.94 6.78 -54.49
C ALA A 20 -49.81 7.77 -53.64
N LEU A 21 -49.24 8.68 -52.83
CA LEU A 21 -48.90 10.09 -53.13
C LEU A 21 -50.08 11.04 -53.36
N VAL A 22 -50.01 12.25 -52.77
CA VAL A 22 -50.12 13.61 -53.38
C VAL A 22 -49.99 14.63 -52.22
N ALA A 23 -48.85 15.31 -52.03
CA ALA A 23 -48.37 16.60 -52.62
C ALA A 23 -48.75 17.82 -51.73
N LEU A 24 -48.01 18.92 -51.59
CA LEU A 24 -46.85 19.49 -52.28
C LEU A 24 -46.30 20.68 -51.44
N ALA A 25 -45.05 21.07 -51.74
CA ALA A 25 -44.46 22.43 -51.63
C ALA A 25 -43.73 22.73 -50.29
N VAL A 26 -42.48 23.24 -50.22
CA VAL A 26 -41.66 24.06 -51.13
C VAL A 26 -40.14 23.85 -50.84
N ALA A 27 -39.36 23.76 -51.93
CA ALA A 27 -37.95 24.12 -52.18
C ALA A 27 -36.81 23.86 -51.14
N VAL A 28 -36.11 22.75 -51.38
CA VAL A 28 -34.64 22.57 -51.57
C VAL A 28 -33.67 23.57 -50.91
N ALA A 29 -33.00 23.10 -49.86
CA ALA A 29 -31.57 23.36 -49.64
C ALA A 29 -30.91 22.06 -49.13
N PHE A 30 -29.81 21.67 -49.76
CA PHE A 30 -29.06 20.43 -49.55
C PHE A 30 -28.85 20.07 -48.06
N VAL A 31 -29.55 19.04 -47.58
CA VAL A 31 -29.08 18.24 -46.43
C VAL A 31 -28.44 16.98 -47.02
N ALA A 32 -27.19 17.11 -47.45
CA ALA A 32 -26.35 15.93 -47.58
C ALA A 32 -26.34 15.25 -46.21
N LEU A 33 -26.88 14.03 -46.13
CA LEU A 33 -26.63 13.10 -45.04
C LEU A 33 -25.11 12.93 -44.97
N SER A 34 -24.47 13.76 -44.17
CA SER A 34 -23.14 13.53 -43.71
C SER A 34 -23.26 12.32 -42.80
N SER A 35 -23.00 11.15 -43.36
CA SER A 35 -22.41 10.03 -42.64
C SER A 35 -21.19 10.62 -41.93
N ARG A 36 -21.40 11.14 -40.72
CA ARG A 36 -20.32 11.45 -39.81
C ARG A 36 -19.57 10.13 -39.67
N PRO A 37 -18.29 10.02 -40.11
CA PRO A 37 -17.49 9.01 -39.48
C PRO A 37 -17.59 9.36 -38.00
N ALA A 38 -18.02 8.41 -37.18
CA ALA A 38 -17.69 8.51 -35.78
C ALA A 38 -16.17 8.60 -35.78
N SER A 39 -15.63 9.81 -35.67
CA SER A 39 -14.30 10.06 -35.15
C SER A 39 -14.34 9.66 -33.69
N GLY A 40 -14.64 8.38 -33.44
CA GLY A 40 -13.99 7.64 -32.40
C GLY A 40 -12.54 7.64 -32.80
N THR A 41 -11.83 8.69 -32.37
CA THR A 41 -10.62 8.41 -31.64
C THR A 41 -11.06 7.45 -30.55
N ALA A 42 -11.07 6.14 -30.86
CA ALA A 42 -10.78 5.14 -29.87
C ALA A 42 -9.52 5.70 -29.23
N ALA A 43 -9.70 6.31 -28.06
CA ALA A 43 -8.61 6.83 -27.26
C ALA A 43 -7.68 5.63 -27.22
N ARG A 44 -6.59 5.73 -27.99
CA ARG A 44 -5.60 4.70 -28.18
C ARG A 44 -5.34 4.22 -26.77
N ALA A 45 -5.84 3.02 -26.44
CA ALA A 45 -5.97 2.57 -25.05
C ALA A 45 -4.70 3.00 -24.37
N ALA A 46 -4.79 4.02 -23.51
CA ALA A 46 -3.62 4.74 -23.04
C ALA A 46 -2.71 3.66 -22.50
N GLY A 47 -1.61 3.38 -23.22
CA GLY A 47 -0.86 2.15 -23.03
C GLY A 47 -0.58 2.07 -21.54
N ALA A 48 -1.09 1.02 -20.89
CA ALA A 48 -1.17 0.97 -19.44
C ALA A 48 0.15 1.46 -18.86
N ALA A 49 0.11 2.53 -18.06
CA ALA A 49 1.32 3.18 -17.59
C ALA A 49 2.21 2.13 -16.95
N VAL A 50 3.44 1.98 -17.45
CA VAL A 50 4.35 0.95 -16.96
C VAL A 50 4.62 1.25 -15.49
N PRO A 51 4.35 0.31 -14.56
CA PRO A 51 4.43 0.61 -13.15
C PRO A 51 5.87 0.91 -12.73
N ASP A 52 6.02 1.70 -11.65
CA ASP A 52 7.32 1.93 -11.03
C ASP A 52 7.98 0.59 -10.66
N PRO A 53 9.30 0.43 -10.87
CA PRO A 53 10.01 -0.75 -10.42
C PRO A 53 9.90 -0.94 -8.91
N VAL A 54 9.71 -2.18 -8.48
CA VAL A 54 9.65 -2.58 -7.08
C VAL A 54 10.98 -3.25 -6.69
N ILE A 55 11.61 -2.71 -5.65
CA ILE A 55 12.77 -3.32 -5.00
C ILE A 55 12.29 -3.96 -3.70
N ILE A 56 12.42 -5.27 -3.61
CA ILE A 56 11.91 -6.10 -2.52
C ILE A 56 13.09 -6.60 -1.69
N ILE A 57 13.12 -6.22 -0.41
CA ILE A 57 14.33 -6.30 0.41
C ILE A 57 14.05 -7.14 1.68
N PRO A 58 14.80 -8.24 1.91
CA PRO A 58 14.62 -9.10 3.07
C PRO A 58 15.12 -8.44 4.36
N GLY A 59 14.82 -9.07 5.49
CA GLY A 59 15.34 -8.70 6.80
C GLY A 59 16.76 -9.21 7.05
N MET A 60 17.20 -9.11 8.31
CA MET A 60 18.50 -9.60 8.75
C MET A 60 18.64 -11.12 8.57
N THR A 61 19.87 -11.58 8.31
CA THR A 61 20.23 -12.98 8.00
C THR A 61 19.60 -13.56 6.73
N GLY A 62 18.63 -12.88 6.14
CA GLY A 62 17.91 -13.32 4.96
C GLY A 62 18.72 -13.13 3.68
N ASP A 63 18.57 -14.07 2.76
CA ASP A 63 18.88 -13.86 1.35
C ASP A 63 17.63 -13.45 0.56
N THR A 64 17.81 -13.20 -0.73
CA THR A 64 16.74 -12.77 -1.63
C THR A 64 15.64 -13.82 -1.83
N SER A 65 15.88 -15.10 -1.50
CA SER A 65 14.89 -16.18 -1.65
C SER A 65 13.71 -16.05 -0.69
N TYR A 66 13.91 -15.44 0.49
CA TYR A 66 12.83 -15.11 1.42
C TYR A 66 11.76 -14.20 0.78
N MET A 67 12.15 -13.43 -0.23
CA MET A 67 11.29 -12.49 -0.94
C MET A 67 10.82 -13.01 -2.31
N SER A 68 11.15 -14.26 -2.67
CA SER A 68 10.77 -14.83 -3.96
C SER A 68 9.26 -14.89 -4.16
N THR A 69 8.49 -15.28 -3.13
CA THR A 69 7.03 -15.32 -3.22
C THR A 69 6.44 -13.94 -3.47
N MET A 70 6.89 -12.93 -2.71
CA MET A 70 6.48 -11.54 -2.92
C MET A 70 6.79 -11.08 -4.36
N ARG A 71 8.00 -11.37 -4.87
CA ARG A 71 8.38 -11.05 -6.24
C ARG A 71 7.48 -11.74 -7.27
N THR A 72 7.26 -13.03 -7.12
CA THR A 72 6.39 -13.83 -8.00
C THR A 72 4.97 -13.27 -8.00
N ASN A 73 4.46 -12.86 -6.84
CA ASN A 73 3.14 -12.24 -6.73
C ASN A 73 3.06 -10.91 -7.49
N PHE A 74 4.08 -10.06 -7.42
CA PHE A 74 4.14 -8.85 -8.25
C PHE A 74 4.14 -9.15 -9.75
N VAL A 75 4.96 -10.12 -10.20
CA VAL A 75 5.02 -10.52 -11.60
C VAL A 75 3.68 -11.09 -12.08
N ASN A 76 3.05 -11.96 -11.29
CA ASN A 76 1.72 -12.51 -11.58
C ASN A 76 0.63 -11.44 -11.61
N ALA A 77 0.82 -10.33 -10.87
CA ALA A 77 -0.05 -9.17 -10.87
C ALA A 77 0.22 -8.19 -12.02
N GLY A 78 1.12 -8.52 -12.95
CA GLY A 78 1.38 -7.73 -14.16
C GLY A 78 2.59 -6.79 -14.10
N TRP A 79 3.42 -6.84 -13.04
CA TRP A 79 4.71 -6.14 -13.07
C TRP A 79 5.65 -6.81 -14.07
N PRO A 80 6.32 -6.05 -14.95
CA PRO A 80 7.40 -6.59 -15.78
C PRO A 80 8.48 -7.24 -14.91
N ALA A 81 8.97 -8.42 -15.32
CA ALA A 81 9.92 -9.21 -14.54
C ALA A 81 11.26 -8.49 -14.28
N ASP A 82 11.65 -7.58 -15.17
CA ASP A 82 12.82 -6.69 -15.05
C ASP A 82 12.58 -5.48 -14.12
N ARG A 83 11.32 -5.27 -13.71
CA ARG A 83 10.87 -4.23 -12.77
C ARG A 83 10.43 -4.77 -11.41
N ALA A 84 10.46 -6.09 -11.19
CA ALA A 84 10.27 -6.70 -9.87
C ALA A 84 11.57 -7.39 -9.43
N VAL A 85 12.31 -6.75 -8.52
CA VAL A 85 13.68 -7.15 -8.18
C VAL A 85 13.80 -7.45 -6.70
N THR A 86 14.34 -8.61 -6.36
CA THR A 86 14.80 -8.91 -4.99
C THR A 86 16.27 -8.54 -4.86
N TRP A 87 16.64 -7.95 -3.73
CA TRP A 87 18.03 -7.53 -3.49
C TRP A 87 18.30 -7.33 -1.98
N THR A 88 19.56 -7.37 -1.55
CA THR A 88 20.00 -7.12 -0.17
C THR A 88 21.46 -6.64 -0.09
N ASP A 89 21.79 -5.78 0.87
CA ASP A 89 23.09 -5.54 1.55
C ASP A 89 22.86 -4.43 2.63
N SER A 90 23.68 -4.12 3.64
CA SER A 90 25.03 -4.52 4.03
C SER A 90 25.02 -5.91 4.64
N THR A 91 25.65 -6.82 3.88
CA THR A 91 25.68 -8.30 4.04
C THR A 91 24.50 -8.85 4.83
N LYS A 92 23.37 -9.00 4.13
CA LYS A 92 22.12 -9.59 4.63
C LYS A 92 21.54 -8.86 5.85
N MET A 93 21.62 -7.53 5.89
CA MET A 93 21.06 -6.65 6.94
C MET A 93 21.52 -6.99 8.37
N THR A 94 22.68 -7.62 8.49
CA THR A 94 23.32 -7.92 9.78
C THR A 94 24.36 -6.86 10.18
N GLY A 95 24.85 -6.12 9.20
CA GLY A 95 25.83 -5.04 9.36
C GLY A 95 25.21 -3.71 9.81
N ASP A 96 25.89 -2.63 9.48
CA ASP A 96 25.44 -1.26 9.76
C ASP A 96 24.29 -0.86 8.81
N LEU A 97 23.16 -0.46 9.39
CA LEU A 97 21.95 -0.06 8.69
C LEU A 97 22.06 1.33 8.01
N THR A 98 22.96 2.22 8.46
CA THR A 98 23.30 3.44 7.73
C THR A 98 24.02 3.11 6.44
N ARG A 99 24.98 2.18 6.50
CA ARG A 99 25.66 1.67 5.31
C ARG A 99 24.68 0.96 4.37
N ALA A 100 23.82 0.08 4.90
CA ALA A 100 22.76 -0.55 4.11
C ALA A 100 21.85 0.49 3.44
N GLY A 101 21.53 1.61 4.11
CA GLY A 101 20.78 2.71 3.50
C GLY A 101 21.51 3.36 2.30
N GLN A 102 22.83 3.55 2.39
CA GLN A 102 23.62 4.05 1.27
C GLN A 102 23.64 3.08 0.09
N GLU A 103 23.80 1.79 0.37
CA GLU A 103 23.80 0.73 -0.63
C GLU A 103 22.40 0.54 -1.27
N ILE A 104 21.31 0.73 -0.51
CA ILE A 104 19.95 0.86 -1.05
C ILE A 104 19.89 2.00 -2.07
N GLY A 105 20.48 3.15 -1.76
CA GLY A 105 20.54 4.27 -2.70
C GLY A 105 21.25 3.94 -4.01
N GLN A 106 22.37 3.21 -3.94
CA GLN A 106 23.07 2.72 -5.14
C GLN A 106 22.20 1.74 -5.94
N LYS A 107 21.46 0.87 -5.24
CA LYS A 107 20.54 -0.06 -5.89
C LYS A 107 19.38 0.65 -6.58
N VAL A 108 18.80 1.66 -5.94
CA VAL A 108 17.78 2.52 -6.52
C VAL A 108 18.29 3.13 -7.83
N ASP A 109 19.49 3.72 -7.82
CA ASP A 109 20.08 4.33 -9.01
C ASP A 109 20.33 3.33 -10.15
N GLN A 110 20.81 2.12 -9.81
CA GLN A 110 20.97 1.04 -10.78
C GLN A 110 19.63 0.64 -11.43
N VAL A 111 18.56 0.52 -10.63
CA VAL A 111 17.24 0.10 -11.12
C VAL A 111 16.61 1.21 -11.98
N LEU A 112 16.71 2.47 -11.57
CA LEU A 112 16.21 3.61 -12.34
C LEU A 112 16.94 3.71 -13.69
N SER A 113 18.27 3.63 -13.69
CA SER A 113 19.09 3.66 -14.91
C SER A 113 18.71 2.54 -15.88
N ARG A 114 18.57 1.30 -15.39
CA ARG A 114 18.22 0.14 -16.24
C ARG A 114 16.81 0.23 -16.82
N THR A 115 15.85 0.73 -16.05
CA THR A 115 14.42 0.68 -16.42
C THR A 115 13.92 1.95 -17.09
N GLY A 116 14.65 3.06 -16.99
CA GLY A 116 14.21 4.39 -17.41
C GLY A 116 13.11 4.99 -16.53
N ALA A 117 12.76 4.36 -15.41
CA ALA A 117 11.80 4.91 -14.47
C ALA A 117 12.37 6.14 -13.74
N ARG A 118 11.49 7.00 -13.23
CA ARG A 118 11.88 8.18 -12.42
C ARG A 118 11.88 7.89 -10.92
N LYS A 119 11.05 6.92 -10.49
CA LYS A 119 10.88 6.52 -9.11
C LYS A 119 10.82 5.01 -8.99
N VAL A 120 11.12 4.51 -7.80
CA VAL A 120 10.91 3.11 -7.40
C VAL A 120 9.94 3.00 -6.24
N ILE A 121 9.44 1.79 -6.03
CA ILE A 121 8.73 1.35 -4.83
C ILE A 121 9.70 0.50 -4.00
N LEU A 122 9.82 0.81 -2.70
CA LEU A 122 10.58 0.00 -1.76
C LEU A 122 9.61 -0.88 -0.96
N VAL A 123 9.74 -2.20 -1.06
CA VAL A 123 9.03 -3.17 -0.21
C VAL A 123 10.05 -3.82 0.70
N THR A 124 9.96 -3.51 1.99
CA THR A 124 10.98 -3.85 2.98
C THR A 124 10.39 -4.67 4.12
N TRP A 125 11.22 -5.48 4.76
CA TRP A 125 10.83 -6.37 5.84
C TRP A 125 11.85 -6.36 6.97
N SER A 126 11.37 -6.32 8.21
CA SER A 126 12.22 -6.41 9.41
C SER A 126 13.34 -5.37 9.38
N ALA A 127 14.60 -5.76 9.57
CA ALA A 127 15.75 -4.84 9.62
C ALA A 127 15.90 -3.92 8.37
N SER A 128 15.51 -4.35 7.17
CA SER A 128 15.66 -3.50 5.97
C SER A 128 14.71 -2.29 5.95
N THR A 129 13.63 -2.35 6.73
CA THR A 129 12.70 -1.21 6.89
C THR A 129 13.43 0.01 7.45
N LEU A 130 14.32 -0.20 8.42
CA LEU A 130 15.13 0.81 9.06
C LEU A 130 16.25 1.31 8.13
N ALA A 131 16.91 0.42 7.40
CA ALA A 131 17.91 0.80 6.40
C ALA A 131 17.31 1.71 5.31
N ALA A 132 16.12 1.37 4.82
CA ALA A 132 15.41 2.18 3.84
C ALA A 132 14.91 3.52 4.41
N ARG A 133 14.52 3.61 5.69
CA ARG A 133 14.30 4.91 6.35
C ARG A 133 15.58 5.72 6.46
N SER A 134 16.71 5.09 6.81
CA SER A 134 18.00 5.77 6.86
C SER A 134 18.40 6.32 5.48
N TYR A 135 18.16 5.58 4.41
CA TYR A 135 18.28 6.06 3.03
C TYR A 135 17.45 7.33 2.78
N LEU A 136 16.14 7.26 3.04
CA LEU A 136 15.20 8.35 2.78
C LEU A 136 15.48 9.61 3.62
N LYS A 137 16.05 9.43 4.81
CA LYS A 137 16.38 10.51 5.75
C LYS A 137 17.73 11.16 5.47
N HIS A 138 18.76 10.35 5.20
CA HIS A 138 20.16 10.83 5.24
C HIS A 138 20.83 10.92 3.88
N VAL A 139 20.32 10.24 2.84
CA VAL A 139 20.94 10.29 1.52
C VAL A 139 20.33 11.43 0.69
N PRO A 140 21.13 12.42 0.25
CA PRO A 140 20.62 13.54 -0.55
C PRO A 140 19.89 13.08 -1.81
N GLY A 141 18.72 13.66 -2.08
CA GLY A 141 17.90 13.37 -3.26
C GLY A 141 17.14 12.04 -3.20
N ALA A 142 17.23 11.26 -2.13
CA ALA A 142 16.54 9.96 -2.00
C ALA A 142 15.02 10.07 -2.21
N GLN A 143 14.38 11.07 -1.59
CA GLN A 143 12.92 11.25 -1.63
C GLN A 143 12.37 11.54 -3.04
N ALA A 144 13.20 12.12 -3.92
CA ALA A 144 12.80 12.37 -5.30
C ALA A 144 12.73 11.07 -6.14
N LYS A 145 13.42 10.01 -5.69
CA LYS A 145 13.60 8.73 -6.39
C LYS A 145 12.67 7.62 -5.89
N VAL A 146 11.85 7.89 -4.86
CA VAL A 146 10.94 6.89 -4.28
C VAL A 146 9.49 7.39 -4.38
N SER A 147 8.58 6.52 -4.82
CA SER A 147 7.14 6.81 -4.81
C SER A 147 6.45 6.25 -3.58
N HIS A 148 6.80 5.01 -3.22
CA HIS A 148 6.23 4.33 -2.06
C HIS A 148 7.33 3.64 -1.24
N TYR A 149 7.14 3.68 0.07
CA TYR A 149 7.89 2.93 1.06
C TYR A 149 6.91 2.06 1.84
N PHE A 150 7.04 0.74 1.69
CA PHE A 150 6.31 -0.25 2.45
C PHE A 150 7.22 -0.90 3.48
N SER A 151 6.82 -0.84 4.74
CA SER A 151 7.50 -1.46 5.87
C SER A 151 6.67 -2.59 6.44
N MET A 152 7.11 -3.84 6.25
CA MET A 152 6.49 -5.01 6.89
C MET A 152 7.28 -5.37 8.14
N ALA A 153 6.61 -5.39 9.31
CA ALA A 153 7.23 -5.79 10.57
C ALA A 153 8.56 -5.06 10.87
N GLY A 154 8.61 -3.75 10.66
CA GLY A 154 9.83 -2.96 10.87
C GLY A 154 9.99 -2.50 12.31
N PRO A 155 11.11 -2.77 13.03
CA PRO A 155 11.26 -2.34 14.42
C PRO A 155 11.62 -0.84 14.52
N HIS A 156 10.74 0.05 14.06
CA HIS A 156 10.96 1.51 13.95
C HIS A 156 11.20 2.21 15.28
N HIS A 157 10.56 1.75 16.33
CA HIS A 157 10.78 2.21 17.70
C HIS A 157 11.50 1.14 18.55
N GLY A 158 12.14 0.19 17.87
CA GLY A 158 12.96 -0.85 18.44
C GLY A 158 12.16 -2.09 18.82
N THR A 159 12.86 -3.09 19.32
CA THR A 159 12.23 -4.33 19.81
C THR A 159 12.99 -4.88 21.01
N THR A 160 12.26 -5.40 22.01
CA THR A 160 12.85 -6.03 23.19
C THR A 160 13.64 -7.30 22.85
N THR A 161 13.28 -7.97 21.75
CA THR A 161 13.94 -9.20 21.28
C THR A 161 15.34 -8.96 20.72
N ALA A 162 15.71 -7.70 20.42
CA ALA A 162 17.02 -7.35 19.89
C ALA A 162 18.16 -7.81 20.82
N SER A 163 17.91 -7.86 22.13
CA SER A 163 18.84 -8.35 23.16
C SER A 163 19.43 -9.73 22.83
N ALA A 164 18.67 -10.60 22.14
CA ALA A 164 19.12 -11.93 21.75
C ALA A 164 20.24 -11.93 20.68
N CYS A 165 20.47 -10.81 20.00
CA CYS A 165 21.38 -10.76 18.84
C CYS A 165 22.33 -9.55 18.81
N GLN A 166 22.26 -8.66 19.80
CA GLN A 166 23.13 -7.47 19.92
C GLN A 166 24.63 -7.79 20.02
N ASN A 167 24.99 -8.95 20.59
CA ASN A 167 26.39 -9.37 20.68
C ASN A 167 26.94 -9.87 19.33
N THR A 168 26.06 -10.24 18.41
CA THR A 168 26.43 -10.87 17.14
C THR A 168 26.34 -9.89 15.97
N TYR A 169 25.28 -9.08 15.91
CA TYR A 169 24.97 -8.26 14.74
C TYR A 169 24.91 -6.78 15.10
N THR A 170 25.54 -5.95 14.25
CA THR A 170 25.52 -4.49 14.40
C THR A 170 24.10 -3.94 14.26
N SER A 171 23.31 -4.48 13.32
CA SER A 171 21.92 -4.07 13.14
C SER A 171 21.09 -4.27 14.41
N CYS A 172 21.29 -5.36 15.16
CA CYS A 172 20.60 -5.59 16.44
C CYS A 172 20.93 -4.54 17.50
N ARG A 173 22.17 -4.04 17.54
CA ARG A 173 22.54 -2.91 18.41
C ARG A 173 21.87 -1.62 17.96
N GLN A 174 21.72 -1.42 16.65
CA GLN A 174 21.07 -0.24 16.08
C GLN A 174 19.56 -0.23 16.31
N PHE A 175 18.84 -1.34 16.20
CA PHE A 175 17.39 -1.38 16.47
C PHE A 175 17.03 -1.84 17.89
N ALA A 176 18.01 -1.93 18.78
CA ALA A 176 17.75 -2.05 20.21
C ALA A 176 16.88 -0.88 20.70
N VAL A 177 15.93 -1.15 21.59
CA VAL A 177 15.13 -0.11 22.24
C VAL A 177 16.06 0.92 22.90
N GLY A 178 15.89 2.19 22.57
CA GLY A 178 16.71 3.27 23.12
C GLY A 178 18.15 3.29 22.64
N SER A 179 18.51 2.66 21.52
CA SER A 179 19.84 2.84 20.93
C SER A 179 20.04 4.31 20.47
N ALA A 180 21.29 4.78 20.47
CA ALA A 180 21.60 6.12 19.97
C ALA A 180 21.27 6.28 18.48
N TRP A 181 21.53 5.23 17.69
CA TRP A 181 21.23 5.21 16.27
C TRP A 181 19.73 5.33 15.99
N LEU A 182 18.89 4.62 16.76
CA LEU A 182 17.45 4.67 16.56
C LEU A 182 16.86 6.00 17.00
N ARG A 183 17.37 6.60 18.09
CA ARG A 183 17.00 7.95 18.49
C ARG A 183 17.30 8.97 17.39
N ASP A 184 18.47 8.88 16.77
CA ASP A 184 18.84 9.73 15.64
C ASP A 184 17.90 9.51 14.44
N LEU A 185 17.63 8.25 14.08
CA LEU A 185 16.70 7.92 12.99
C LEU A 185 15.28 8.45 13.23
N ASN A 186 14.79 8.44 14.48
CA ASN A 186 13.44 8.91 14.83
C ASN A 186 13.38 10.41 15.18
N ALA A 187 14.51 11.13 15.21
CA ALA A 187 14.51 12.56 15.49
C ALA A 187 13.81 13.37 14.37
N GLY A 188 12.89 14.27 14.73
CA GLY A 188 12.16 15.07 13.75
C GLY A 188 11.04 14.27 13.06
N THR A 189 10.86 14.47 11.75
CA THR A 189 9.83 13.73 11.00
C THR A 189 10.25 12.29 10.73
N GLU A 190 9.33 11.35 10.93
CA GLU A 190 9.55 9.94 10.65
C GLU A 190 9.31 9.55 9.19
N VAL A 191 8.68 10.45 8.42
CA VAL A 191 8.22 10.25 7.04
C VAL A 191 8.80 11.33 6.10
N PRO A 192 10.12 11.45 5.99
CA PRO A 192 10.75 12.52 5.23
C PRO A 192 10.33 12.47 3.75
N GLY A 193 9.96 13.63 3.19
CA GLY A 193 9.48 13.74 1.80
C GLY A 193 8.01 13.37 1.60
N SER A 194 7.26 13.06 2.65
CA SER A 194 5.80 12.97 2.59
C SER A 194 5.16 14.32 2.21
N PRO A 195 4.09 14.36 1.38
CA PRO A 195 3.36 13.22 0.79
C PRO A 195 3.92 12.75 -0.56
N ALA A 196 5.04 13.31 -1.04
CA ALA A 196 5.63 12.92 -2.33
C ALA A 196 6.24 11.51 -2.31
N VAL A 197 6.72 11.06 -1.14
CA VAL A 197 6.97 9.67 -0.79
C VAL A 197 5.84 9.20 0.12
N ARG A 198 5.19 8.08 -0.23
CA ARG A 198 4.09 7.52 0.55
C ARG A 198 4.60 6.41 1.46
N TYR A 199 4.42 6.58 2.76
CA TYR A 199 4.86 5.65 3.77
C TYR A 199 3.68 4.81 4.25
N THR A 200 3.81 3.49 4.15
CA THR A 200 2.86 2.53 4.73
C THR A 200 3.63 1.56 5.60
N THR A 201 3.17 1.38 6.83
CA THR A 201 3.69 0.33 7.72
C THR A 201 2.63 -0.76 7.87
N LEU A 202 3.09 -2.01 7.97
CA LEU A 202 2.25 -3.15 8.30
C LEU A 202 2.83 -3.82 9.54
N ARG A 203 2.02 -3.87 10.61
CA ARG A 203 2.33 -4.61 11.83
C ARG A 203 1.33 -5.74 12.05
N SER A 204 1.69 -6.68 12.91
CA SER A 204 0.80 -7.77 13.32
C SER A 204 0.91 -7.98 14.82
N THR A 205 -0.22 -8.21 15.48
CA THR A 205 -0.26 -8.59 16.90
C THR A 205 0.32 -9.98 17.16
N CYS A 206 0.52 -10.78 16.11
CA CYS A 206 1.14 -12.10 16.16
C CYS A 206 2.63 -12.09 15.80
N ASP A 207 3.20 -10.90 15.56
CA ASP A 207 4.64 -10.73 15.44
C ASP A 207 5.27 -10.69 16.85
N THR A 208 6.03 -11.73 17.18
CA THR A 208 6.75 -11.83 18.46
C THR A 208 8.19 -11.36 18.36
N ASN A 209 8.70 -11.07 17.15
CA ASN A 209 10.05 -10.58 16.91
C ASN A 209 10.12 -9.05 17.00
N VAL A 210 9.09 -8.35 16.52
CA VAL A 210 8.92 -6.90 16.78
C VAL A 210 7.95 -6.73 17.94
N SER A 211 8.51 -6.63 19.15
CA SER A 211 7.75 -6.58 20.39
C SER A 211 8.10 -5.31 21.18
N PRO A 212 7.09 -4.50 21.56
CA PRO A 212 5.67 -4.64 21.23
C PRO A 212 5.38 -4.33 19.75
N SER A 213 4.38 -4.99 19.14
CA SER A 213 4.11 -4.85 17.68
C SER A 213 3.82 -3.42 17.21
N VAL A 214 3.32 -2.55 18.10
CA VAL A 214 3.08 -1.13 17.83
C VAL A 214 4.37 -0.35 17.56
N SER A 215 5.54 -0.88 17.94
CA SER A 215 6.83 -0.25 17.63
C SER A 215 7.13 -0.21 16.12
N ALA A 216 6.35 -0.92 15.31
CA ALA A 216 6.43 -0.88 13.86
C ALA A 216 5.62 0.24 13.19
N GLU A 217 4.87 1.03 13.95
CA GLU A 217 4.21 2.21 13.42
C GLU A 217 5.19 3.38 13.24
N LEU A 218 4.84 4.31 12.35
CA LEU A 218 5.54 5.57 12.13
C LEU A 218 4.56 6.74 12.23
N ALA A 219 4.95 7.80 12.93
CA ALA A 219 4.19 9.05 12.98
C ALA A 219 4.10 9.67 11.57
N GLY A 220 2.88 9.92 11.10
CA GLY A 220 2.60 10.50 9.78
C GLY A 220 2.60 9.50 8.61
N ALA A 221 2.79 8.21 8.88
CA ALA A 221 2.60 7.15 7.89
C ALA A 221 1.16 6.61 7.89
N ASP A 222 0.83 5.87 6.85
CA ASP A 222 -0.35 5.02 6.79
C ASP A 222 -0.08 3.71 7.54
N ASN A 223 -0.36 3.68 8.85
CA ASN A 223 -0.09 2.52 9.70
C ASN A 223 -1.24 1.51 9.62
N ARG A 224 -0.93 0.28 9.20
CA ARG A 224 -1.90 -0.78 8.97
C ARG A 224 -1.63 -2.01 9.83
N LEU A 225 -2.70 -2.69 10.21
CA LEU A 225 -2.64 -4.08 10.68
C LEU A 225 -2.57 -5.02 9.49
N ALA A 226 -1.80 -6.11 9.63
CA ALA A 226 -1.86 -7.23 8.72
C ALA A 226 -3.30 -7.79 8.69
N PRO A 227 -3.82 -8.21 7.52
CA PRO A 227 -5.22 -8.69 7.41
C PRO A 227 -5.54 -9.94 8.22
N THR A 228 -4.51 -10.70 8.57
CA THR A 228 -4.58 -11.92 9.39
C THR A 228 -3.53 -11.84 10.51
N CYS A 229 -3.59 -12.80 11.42
CA CYS A 229 -2.55 -13.03 12.43
C CYS A 229 -1.26 -13.55 11.76
N VAL A 230 -0.46 -12.63 11.20
CA VAL A 230 0.79 -12.92 10.49
C VAL A 230 1.96 -12.89 11.48
N ASN A 231 2.70 -13.98 11.63
CA ASN A 231 3.95 -13.95 12.41
C ASN A 231 5.08 -13.26 11.62
N HIS A 232 6.18 -12.93 12.30
CA HIS A 232 7.28 -12.16 11.68
C HIS A 232 7.77 -12.71 10.34
N PHE A 233 7.90 -14.03 10.23
CA PHE A 233 8.45 -14.72 9.06
C PHE A 233 7.42 -15.00 7.96
N GLN A 234 6.14 -14.80 8.24
CA GLN A 234 5.06 -14.98 7.26
C GLN A 234 4.82 -13.73 6.40
N PHE A 235 5.21 -12.53 6.85
CA PHE A 235 5.04 -11.30 6.07
C PHE A 235 5.52 -11.37 4.61
N PRO A 236 6.70 -11.95 4.29
CA PRO A 236 7.18 -12.05 2.91
C PRO A 236 6.34 -12.95 1.98
N THR A 237 5.56 -13.88 2.54
CA THR A 237 4.81 -14.90 1.79
C THR A 237 3.29 -14.77 1.94
N ASP A 238 2.81 -13.96 2.88
CA ASP A 238 1.39 -13.78 3.14
C ASP A 238 0.67 -13.05 1.97
N THR A 239 -0.40 -13.68 1.50
CA THR A 239 -1.17 -13.18 0.34
C THR A 239 -2.01 -11.96 0.70
N GLY A 240 -2.48 -11.84 1.94
CA GLY A 240 -3.23 -10.68 2.42
C GLY A 240 -2.33 -9.42 2.45
N VAL A 241 -1.11 -9.56 2.98
CA VAL A 241 -0.09 -8.52 2.98
C VAL A 241 0.23 -8.06 1.56
N PHE A 242 0.49 -8.98 0.63
CA PHE A 242 0.73 -8.62 -0.77
C PHE A 242 -0.46 -7.89 -1.41
N ASN A 243 -1.69 -8.40 -1.21
CA ASN A 243 -2.89 -7.80 -1.78
C ASN A 243 -3.13 -6.37 -1.27
N LEU A 244 -2.86 -6.12 0.02
CA LEU A 244 -2.96 -4.78 0.59
C LEU A 244 -1.93 -3.83 -0.02
N ILE A 245 -0.66 -4.25 -0.14
CA ILE A 245 0.39 -3.46 -0.81
C ILE A 245 -0.04 -3.12 -2.25
N ARG A 246 -0.49 -4.11 -3.02
CA ARG A 246 -0.94 -3.93 -4.40
C ARG A 246 -2.13 -2.97 -4.50
N GLN A 247 -3.10 -3.07 -3.60
CA GLN A 247 -4.26 -2.18 -3.56
C GLN A 247 -3.84 -0.73 -3.32
N ILE A 248 -2.90 -0.48 -2.39
CA ILE A 248 -2.40 0.85 -2.08
C ILE A 248 -1.70 1.46 -3.30
N ILE A 249 -0.87 0.68 -4.00
CA ILE A 249 -0.21 1.11 -5.23
C ILE A 249 -1.23 1.47 -6.32
N GLY A 250 -2.20 0.58 -6.56
CA GLY A 250 -3.20 0.71 -7.64
C GLY A 250 -4.21 1.84 -7.43
N SER A 251 -4.46 2.26 -6.19
CA SER A 251 -5.39 3.35 -5.87
C SER A 251 -4.82 4.75 -6.18
N GLY A 252 -3.70 4.83 -6.92
CA GLY A 252 -3.00 6.07 -7.19
C GLY A 252 -2.49 6.77 -5.93
N GLY A 253 -2.44 6.04 -4.80
CA GLY A 253 -2.23 6.53 -3.43
C GLY A 253 -2.79 7.93 -3.20
N GLY A 254 -4.06 8.14 -3.55
CA GLY A 254 -4.82 9.14 -2.82
C GLY A 254 -4.48 8.91 -1.34
N THR A 255 -3.97 9.94 -0.66
CA THR A 255 -4.10 10.01 0.78
C THR A 255 -5.48 9.46 1.07
N PRO A 256 -5.69 8.55 2.04
CA PRO A 256 -6.99 8.56 2.66
C PRO A 256 -7.16 10.02 3.05
N GLY A 257 -7.96 10.78 2.29
CA GLY A 257 -8.60 11.96 2.85
C GLY A 257 -9.14 11.48 4.18
N PRO A 258 -8.97 12.27 5.27
CA PRO A 258 -9.26 11.83 6.63
C PRO A 258 -10.48 10.92 6.55
N THR A 259 -10.29 9.63 6.86
CA THR A 259 -11.26 8.54 6.66
C THR A 259 -12.63 9.17 6.58
N PRO A 260 -13.38 9.10 5.43
CA PRO A 260 -14.59 9.90 5.25
C PRO A 260 -15.32 9.79 6.57
N THR A 261 -15.34 10.91 7.30
CA THR A 261 -15.73 10.88 8.71
C THR A 261 -17.05 10.18 8.65
N SER A 262 -17.08 8.97 9.23
CA SER A 262 -18.30 8.21 9.25
C SER A 262 -19.30 9.17 9.84
N THR A 263 -20.29 9.60 9.06
CA THR A 263 -21.36 10.44 9.58
C THR A 263 -22.16 9.65 10.61
N ALA A 264 -21.87 8.36 10.80
CA ALA A 264 -22.26 7.64 11.99
C ALA A 264 -21.44 8.15 13.19
N PRO A 265 -22.10 8.63 14.26
CA PRO A 265 -21.41 9.00 15.49
C PRO A 265 -20.49 7.86 15.95
N PRO A 266 -19.34 8.19 16.60
CA PRO A 266 -18.42 7.18 17.09
C PRO A 266 -19.17 6.15 17.95
N PRO A 267 -18.77 4.87 17.93
CA PRO A 267 -19.47 3.82 18.67
C PRO A 267 -19.35 3.98 20.20
N TYR A 268 -18.53 4.94 20.67
CA TYR A 268 -18.37 5.31 22.06
C TYR A 268 -19.09 6.62 22.39
N SER A 269 -19.58 6.70 23.63
CA SER A 269 -20.31 7.85 24.19
C SER A 269 -19.41 8.85 24.93
N GLU A 270 -18.22 8.44 25.36
CA GLU A 270 -17.30 9.24 26.16
C GLU A 270 -15.84 8.85 25.84
N LYS A 271 -14.92 9.82 25.93
CA LYS A 271 -13.47 9.59 25.85
C LYS A 271 -12.80 10.30 27.01
N VAL A 272 -11.99 9.58 27.79
CA VAL A 272 -11.22 10.16 28.90
C VAL A 272 -9.77 9.72 28.83
N SER A 273 -8.84 10.67 28.91
CA SER A 273 -7.40 10.39 29.07
C SER A 273 -7.00 10.57 30.52
N ALA A 274 -6.45 9.54 31.13
CA ALA A 274 -5.95 9.53 32.50
C ALA A 274 -4.90 8.42 32.65
N THR A 275 -4.21 8.38 33.79
CA THR A 275 -3.27 7.29 34.09
C THR A 275 -4.00 5.97 34.36
N ALA A 276 -3.29 4.83 34.34
CA ALA A 276 -3.91 3.54 34.69
C ALA A 276 -4.53 3.58 36.10
N VAL A 277 -3.83 4.22 37.04
CA VAL A 277 -4.29 4.41 38.42
C VAL A 277 -5.57 5.24 38.44
N ASP A 278 -5.61 6.38 37.74
CA ASP A 278 -6.78 7.25 37.72
C ASP A 278 -8.00 6.61 37.04
N HIS A 279 -7.78 5.80 36.00
CA HIS A 279 -8.85 5.03 35.36
C HIS A 279 -9.44 3.98 36.28
N TYR A 280 -8.58 3.29 37.05
CA TYR A 280 -9.00 2.30 38.05
C TYR A 280 -9.76 2.97 39.21
N LEU A 281 -9.21 4.06 39.77
CA LEU A 281 -9.84 4.82 40.86
C LEU A 281 -11.18 5.45 40.43
N ALA A 282 -11.31 5.85 39.17
CA ALA A 282 -12.57 6.33 38.60
C ALA A 282 -13.56 5.21 38.24
N GLY A 283 -13.23 3.93 38.51
CA GLY A 283 -14.08 2.78 38.24
C GLY A 283 -14.31 2.49 36.76
N ARG A 284 -13.44 2.98 35.87
CA ARG A 284 -13.55 2.75 34.42
C ARG A 284 -13.09 1.35 34.04
N VAL A 285 -12.13 0.80 34.78
CA VAL A 285 -11.61 -0.56 34.61
C VAL A 285 -11.57 -1.27 35.94
N ASP A 286 -11.72 -2.59 35.92
CA ASP A 286 -11.49 -3.43 37.10
C ASP A 286 -9.99 -3.67 37.35
N VAL A 287 -9.66 -4.47 38.36
CA VAL A 287 -8.27 -4.77 38.69
C VAL A 287 -7.54 -5.48 37.55
N ASN A 288 -8.23 -6.30 36.76
CA ASN A 288 -7.64 -7.00 35.63
C ASN A 288 -7.34 -6.04 34.48
N GLY A 289 -8.26 -5.10 34.20
CA GLY A 289 -8.06 -4.02 33.26
C GLY A 289 -6.95 -3.07 33.68
N TYR A 290 -6.84 -2.74 34.97
CA TYR A 290 -5.74 -1.95 35.54
C TYR A 290 -4.37 -2.61 35.28
N LEU A 291 -4.23 -3.90 35.59
CA LEU A 291 -2.99 -4.65 35.38
C LEU A 291 -2.66 -4.77 33.88
N THR A 292 -3.67 -5.06 33.05
CA THR A 292 -3.51 -5.22 31.61
C THR A 292 -3.07 -3.92 30.94
N LEU A 293 -3.75 -2.82 31.26
CA LEU A 293 -3.48 -1.51 30.67
C LEU A 293 -2.22 -0.88 31.26
N GLY A 294 -1.95 -1.08 32.55
CA GLY A 294 -0.69 -0.65 33.17
C GLY A 294 0.53 -1.37 32.59
N ALA A 295 0.41 -2.65 32.25
CA ALA A 295 1.46 -3.36 31.52
C ALA A 295 1.61 -2.89 30.06
N ARG A 296 0.51 -2.46 29.42
CA ARG A 296 0.48 -1.99 28.01
C ARG A 296 1.00 -0.57 27.83
N TYR A 297 0.61 0.35 28.72
CA TYR A 297 0.81 1.80 28.60
C TYR A 297 1.64 2.41 29.72
N GLY A 298 2.02 1.64 30.73
CA GLY A 298 2.61 2.16 31.95
C GLY A 298 1.56 2.64 32.96
N TYR A 299 1.91 2.62 34.24
CA TYR A 299 0.97 2.91 35.32
C TYR A 299 0.71 4.41 35.54
N VAL A 300 1.66 5.26 35.14
CA VAL A 300 1.67 6.71 35.42
C VAL A 300 1.56 7.57 34.16
N GLU A 301 1.63 6.96 32.97
CA GLU A 301 1.42 7.68 31.71
C GLU A 301 -0.07 7.72 31.37
N ALA A 302 -0.53 8.87 30.87
CA ALA A 302 -1.93 9.05 30.52
C ALA A 302 -2.25 8.42 29.16
N PHE A 303 -3.32 7.63 29.10
CA PHE A 303 -3.84 7.03 27.86
C PHE A 303 -5.36 7.14 27.79
N PRO A 304 -5.96 7.15 26.58
CA PRO A 304 -7.41 7.28 26.43
C PRO A 304 -8.15 5.96 26.67
N LEU A 305 -9.27 6.05 27.39
CA LEU A 305 -10.34 5.05 27.37
C LEU A 305 -11.59 5.62 26.72
N TYR A 306 -12.36 4.75 26.07
CA TYR A 306 -13.57 5.02 25.32
C TYR A 306 -14.75 4.27 25.96
N ARG A 307 -15.85 4.95 26.23
CA ARG A 307 -17.05 4.36 26.85
C ARG A 307 -17.99 3.80 25.80
N CYS A 308 -17.97 2.50 25.64
CA CYS A 308 -18.71 1.72 24.67
C CYS A 308 -19.86 0.98 25.35
N ALA A 309 -21.08 1.52 25.20
CA ALA A 309 -22.25 1.10 25.98
C ALA A 309 -21.94 1.13 27.51
N ALA A 310 -21.96 -0.04 28.16
CA ALA A 310 -21.70 -0.15 29.60
C ALA A 310 -20.21 -0.40 29.96
N ALA A 311 -19.33 -0.59 28.97
CA ALA A 311 -17.94 -0.96 29.19
C ALA A 311 -16.97 0.15 28.73
N TRP A 312 -15.79 0.19 29.35
CA TRP A 312 -14.68 0.99 28.86
C TRP A 312 -13.69 0.11 28.09
N THR A 313 -13.10 0.67 27.04
CA THR A 313 -12.01 0.04 26.29
C THR A 313 -10.96 1.07 25.89
N ASP A 314 -9.72 0.62 25.66
CA ASP A 314 -8.66 1.45 25.10
C ASP A 314 -8.72 1.58 23.57
N LYS A 315 -9.75 0.97 22.96
CA LYS A 315 -9.94 0.94 21.50
C LYS A 315 -11.13 1.82 21.07
N PRO A 316 -10.94 2.79 20.17
CA PRO A 316 -12.00 3.71 19.73
C PRO A 316 -13.09 3.05 18.89
N ASP A 317 -12.90 1.80 18.47
CA ASP A 317 -13.85 0.98 17.71
C ASP A 317 -14.77 0.14 18.60
N CYS A 318 -14.68 0.29 19.92
CA CYS A 318 -15.41 -0.50 20.91
C CYS A 318 -15.09 -1.99 20.98
N SER A 319 -13.97 -2.42 20.41
CA SER A 319 -13.42 -3.75 20.66
C SER A 319 -13.09 -3.93 22.16
N PRO A 320 -13.33 -5.10 22.78
CA PRO A 320 -13.00 -5.35 24.19
C PRO A 320 -11.51 -5.10 24.51
N LEU A 321 -11.18 -4.75 25.76
CA LEU A 321 -9.83 -4.47 26.28
C LEU A 321 -8.78 -5.55 25.93
#